data_AF-A0A6U5KAW6-F1
#
_entry.id   AF-A0A6U5KAW6-F1
#
_cell.length_a   1.000
_cell.length_b   1.000
_cell.length_c   1.000
_cell.angle_alpha   90.00
_cell.angle_beta   90.00
_cell.angle_gamma   90.00
#
_symmetry.space_group_name_H-M   'P 1'
#
loop_
_entity.id
_entity.type
_entity.pdbx_description
1 polymer ?
#
loop_
_entity_poly.entity_id
_entity_poly.type
_entity_poly.pdbx_seq_one_letter_code
_entity_poly.pdbx_strand_id
1 'polypeptide(L)'
;GPRHAIGGPHQGAKAGAPPSLAPLRTAAAAAAPSLQLQNPSVGVAAFIVAALCTAFASVYFEKMLKGASKPSLWLRNIQLASYSSLVAFVALLMQPGGLSPPNGLFAGFGTFAWLSAFWQALGGIIVAVTIKYADNILRGFAQALAIIVGSLGSCLLFGFVITPSFVLGVGLVIAAVFMYGAKAQTPMELCCAPRDEAESKVSILPAK
;
A
#
# COMPACT_ATOMS: atom_id res chain seq x y z
N GLY A 1 81.94 -2.24 2.45
CA GLY A 1 80.79 -2.75 1.68
C GLY A 1 79.56 -2.70 2.56
N PRO A 2 78.49 -2.00 2.15
CA PRO A 2 77.26 -1.85 2.95
C PRO A 2 76.19 -2.89 2.53
N ARG A 3 75.50 -3.48 3.49
CA ARG A 3 74.13 -4.06 3.36
C ARG A 3 73.42 -3.83 4.69
N HIS A 4 72.48 -2.88 4.73
CA HIS A 4 71.03 -3.12 4.76
C HIS A 4 70.59 -3.93 5.98
N ALA A 5 70.13 -3.33 7.09
CA ALA A 5 68.96 -2.49 7.34
C ALA A 5 67.67 -3.29 7.69
N ILE A 6 67.12 -2.93 8.85
CA ILE A 6 65.73 -3.00 9.33
C ILE A 6 65.20 -4.36 9.82
N GLY A 7 65.25 -4.53 11.15
CA GLY A 7 64.44 -5.47 11.90
C GLY A 7 63.36 -4.74 12.69
N GLY A 8 62.11 -5.19 12.52
CA GLY A 8 61.02 -5.14 13.51
C GLY A 8 60.01 -4.00 13.41
N PRO A 9 58.72 -4.29 13.15
CA PRO A 9 57.63 -3.43 13.57
C PRO A 9 57.00 -3.93 14.89
N HIS A 10 57.05 -3.05 15.88
CA HIS A 10 56.00 -2.74 16.88
C HIS A 10 55.00 -3.84 17.29
N GLN A 11 55.20 -4.39 18.49
CA GLN A 11 54.11 -4.86 19.35
C GLN A 11 53.52 -3.68 20.14
N GLY A 12 52.19 -3.67 20.30
CA GLY A 12 51.55 -3.20 21.53
C GLY A 12 50.79 -1.88 21.49
N ALA A 13 49.60 -1.87 20.88
CA ALA A 13 48.54 -0.92 21.25
C ALA A 13 47.21 -1.66 21.30
N LYS A 14 46.88 -2.16 22.50
CA LYS A 14 45.60 -2.73 22.88
C LYS A 14 44.78 -1.62 23.56
N ALA A 15 43.47 -1.66 23.33
CA ALA A 15 42.37 -1.03 24.09
C ALA A 15 41.84 0.33 23.59
N GLY A 16 40.53 0.35 23.28
CA GLY A 16 39.73 1.57 23.20
C GLY A 16 38.59 1.65 22.17
N ALA A 17 38.11 0.56 21.57
CA ALA A 17 36.91 0.64 20.70
C ALA A 17 35.64 0.80 21.56
N PRO A 18 34.73 1.77 21.29
CA PRO A 18 33.50 1.91 22.06
C PRO A 18 32.58 0.70 21.86
N PRO A 19 31.97 0.15 22.93
CA PRO A 19 30.97 -0.88 22.82
C PRO A 19 29.67 -0.27 22.27
N SER A 20 28.93 -1.03 21.44
CA SER A 20 27.55 -0.75 20.99
C SER A 20 27.30 -0.29 19.53
N LEU A 21 28.08 -0.76 18.56
CA LEU A 21 27.63 -0.78 17.13
C LEU A 21 27.52 -2.18 16.52
N ALA A 22 27.91 -3.22 17.26
CA ALA A 22 27.74 -4.61 16.86
C ALA A 22 26.27 -5.04 16.66
N PRO A 23 25.31 -4.72 17.56
CA PRO A 23 23.94 -5.24 17.42
C PRO A 23 23.20 -4.68 16.18
N LEU A 24 23.60 -3.49 15.70
CA LEU A 24 23.02 -2.85 14.51
C LEU A 24 23.54 -3.47 13.20
N ARG A 25 24.78 -3.96 13.15
CA ARG A 25 25.33 -4.68 11.98
C ARG A 25 24.79 -6.10 11.87
N THR A 26 24.53 -6.77 12.99
CA THR A 26 23.99 -8.14 12.98
C THR A 26 22.52 -8.18 12.51
N ALA A 27 21.72 -7.16 12.83
CA ALA A 27 20.37 -7.02 12.29
C ALA A 27 20.36 -6.80 10.77
N ALA A 28 21.34 -6.06 10.24
CA ALA A 28 21.50 -5.86 8.79
C ALA A 28 21.98 -7.14 8.08
N ALA A 29 22.77 -7.99 8.74
CA ALA A 29 23.26 -9.25 8.16
C ALA A 29 22.19 -10.35 8.10
N ALA A 30 21.18 -10.33 8.98
CA ALA A 30 20.05 -11.26 8.95
C ALA A 30 19.05 -10.97 7.81
N ALA A 31 19.17 -9.80 7.16
CA ALA A 31 18.41 -9.41 5.98
C ALA A 31 19.19 -9.59 4.67
N ALA A 32 20.25 -10.41 4.66
CA ALA A 32 20.86 -10.84 3.41
C ALA A 32 19.80 -11.65 2.63
N PRO A 33 19.46 -11.26 1.39
CA PRO A 33 18.53 -12.04 0.58
C PRO A 33 19.15 -13.43 0.42
N SER A 34 18.37 -14.46 0.73
CA SER A 34 18.73 -15.82 0.36
C SER A 34 19.07 -15.82 -1.13
N LEU A 35 20.16 -16.51 -1.48
CA LEU A 35 20.66 -16.68 -2.86
C LEU A 35 19.66 -17.56 -3.64
N GLN A 36 18.42 -17.10 -3.78
CA GLN A 36 17.42 -17.72 -4.61
C GLN A 36 17.76 -17.40 -6.05
N LEU A 37 17.69 -18.42 -6.91
CA LEU A 37 17.67 -18.25 -8.36
C LEU A 37 16.49 -17.32 -8.70
N GLN A 38 16.78 -16.04 -8.91
CA GLN A 38 15.77 -15.05 -9.24
C GLN A 38 15.34 -15.28 -10.69
N ASN A 39 14.10 -15.72 -10.87
CA ASN A 39 13.46 -15.81 -12.18
C ASN A 39 12.62 -14.55 -12.41
N PRO A 40 13.16 -13.49 -13.03
CA PRO A 40 12.43 -12.24 -13.23
C PRO A 40 11.15 -12.44 -14.04
N SER A 41 11.13 -13.41 -14.96
CA SER A 41 9.95 -13.80 -15.72
C SER A 41 8.81 -14.29 -14.83
N VAL A 42 9.10 -15.11 -13.82
CA VAL A 42 8.12 -15.58 -12.84
C VAL A 42 7.62 -14.43 -11.98
N GLY A 43 8.51 -13.52 -11.58
CA GLY A 43 8.14 -12.32 -10.83
C GLY A 43 7.19 -11.41 -11.61
N VAL A 44 7.49 -11.15 -12.88
CA VAL A 44 6.64 -10.35 -13.78
C VAL A 44 5.30 -11.04 -14.02
N ALA A 45 5.29 -12.35 -14.29
CA ALA A 45 4.04 -13.09 -14.47
C ALA A 45 3.17 -13.07 -13.20
N ALA A 46 3.76 -13.30 -12.03
CA ALA A 46 3.07 -13.24 -10.75
C ALA A 46 2.50 -11.84 -10.49
N PHE A 47 3.26 -10.79 -10.79
CA PHE A 47 2.80 -9.41 -10.66
C PHE A 47 1.60 -9.10 -11.56
N ILE A 48 1.61 -9.54 -12.82
CA ILE A 48 0.47 -9.34 -13.74
C ILE A 48 -0.78 -10.04 -13.21
N VAL A 49 -0.67 -11.31 -12.79
CA VAL A 49 -1.80 -12.06 -12.23
C VAL A 49 -2.31 -11.40 -10.95
N ALA A 50 -1.41 -10.98 -10.06
CA ALA A 50 -1.76 -10.27 -8.83
C ALA A 50 -2.45 -8.93 -9.11
N ALA A 51 -1.98 -8.17 -10.12
CA ALA A 51 -2.56 -6.90 -10.52
C ALA A 51 -3.97 -7.07 -11.09
N LEU A 52 -4.19 -8.07 -11.95
CA LEU A 52 -5.52 -8.39 -12.49
C LEU A 52 -6.49 -8.84 -11.39
N CYS A 53 -6.03 -9.71 -10.49
CA CYS A 53 -6.83 -10.16 -9.34
C CYS A 53 -7.23 -8.98 -8.44
N THR A 54 -6.27 -8.11 -8.12
CA THR A 54 -6.50 -6.91 -7.30
C THR A 54 -7.47 -5.94 -7.97
N ALA A 55 -7.30 -5.68 -9.27
CA ALA A 55 -8.19 -4.83 -10.04
C ALA A 55 -9.63 -5.37 -10.05
N PHE A 56 -9.79 -6.66 -10.35
CA PHE A 56 -11.11 -7.30 -10.34
C PHE A 56 -11.76 -7.28 -8.95
N ALA A 57 -11.02 -7.65 -7.90
CA ALA A 57 -11.51 -7.63 -6.52
C ALA A 57 -11.96 -6.23 -6.10
N SER A 58 -11.23 -5.18 -6.49
CA SER A 58 -11.59 -3.79 -6.14
C SER A 58 -12.91 -3.33 -6.78
N VAL A 59 -13.14 -3.67 -8.05
CA VAL A 59 -14.39 -3.35 -8.76
C VAL A 59 -15.55 -4.22 -8.28
N TYR A 60 -15.30 -5.50 -7.97
CA TYR A 60 -16.31 -6.38 -7.38
C TYR A 60 -16.73 -5.90 -5.99
N PHE A 61 -15.78 -5.48 -5.16
CA PHE A 61 -16.07 -4.93 -3.84
C PHE A 61 -16.89 -3.65 -3.94
N GLU A 62 -16.57 -2.77 -4.90
CA GLU A 62 -17.38 -1.59 -5.21
C GLU A 62 -18.81 -1.96 -5.63
N LYS A 63 -18.97 -2.92 -6.56
CA LYS A 63 -20.29 -3.44 -6.97
C LYS A 63 -21.07 -4.05 -5.81
N MET A 64 -20.40 -4.76 -4.91
CA MET A 64 -21.03 -5.37 -3.74
C MET A 64 -21.50 -4.32 -2.72
N LEU A 65 -20.76 -3.22 -2.56
CA LEU A 65 -21.12 -2.12 -1.65
C LEU A 65 -22.18 -1.16 -2.23
N LYS A 66 -22.15 -0.95 -3.55
CA LYS A 66 -23.08 -0.04 -4.26
C LYS A 66 -24.31 -0.76 -4.83
N GLY A 67 -24.38 -2.09 -4.78
CA GLY A 67 -25.51 -2.88 -5.27
C GLY A 67 -26.78 -2.76 -4.41
N ALA A 68 -27.95 -2.99 -5.01
CA ALA A 68 -29.28 -2.67 -4.46
C ALA A 68 -29.71 -3.45 -3.18
N SER A 69 -28.99 -4.51 -2.80
CA SER A 69 -29.24 -5.18 -1.51
C SER A 69 -28.52 -4.41 -0.41
N LYS A 70 -29.17 -4.23 0.75
CA LYS A 70 -28.72 -3.40 1.87
C LYS A 70 -27.96 -4.15 3.00
N PRO A 71 -27.03 -5.10 2.80
CA PRO A 71 -26.19 -5.53 3.90
C PRO A 71 -25.29 -4.37 4.33
N SER A 72 -25.07 -4.23 5.63
CA SER A 72 -24.21 -3.19 6.17
C SER A 72 -22.78 -3.36 5.66
N LEU A 73 -22.11 -2.24 5.31
CA LEU A 73 -20.70 -2.23 4.90
C LEU A 73 -19.82 -2.96 5.93
N TRP A 74 -20.13 -2.75 7.21
CA TRP A 74 -19.45 -3.38 8.33
C TRP A 74 -19.52 -4.89 8.27
N LEU A 75 -20.69 -5.46 7.96
CA LEU A 75 -20.86 -6.90 7.87
C LEU A 75 -20.07 -7.50 6.70
N ARG A 76 -20.04 -6.81 5.55
CA ARG A 76 -19.22 -7.22 4.40
C ARG A 76 -17.72 -7.16 4.73
N ASN A 77 -17.28 -6.11 5.41
CA ASN A 77 -15.87 -5.97 5.82
C ASN A 77 -15.49 -7.04 6.87
N ILE A 78 -16.38 -7.37 7.80
CA ILE A 78 -16.17 -8.45 8.78
C ILE A 78 -16.09 -9.81 8.08
N GLN A 79 -16.96 -10.09 7.10
CA GLN A 79 -16.89 -11.32 6.29
C GLN A 79 -15.55 -11.43 5.55
N LEU A 80 -15.10 -10.35 4.90
CA LEU A 80 -13.81 -10.33 4.22
C LEU A 80 -12.64 -10.51 5.17
N ALA A 81 -12.67 -9.86 6.34
CA ALA A 81 -11.65 -9.99 7.37
C ALA A 81 -11.61 -11.41 7.95
N SER A 82 -12.76 -12.05 8.18
CA SER A 82 -12.80 -13.42 8.69
C SER A 82 -12.22 -14.42 7.69
N TYR A 83 -12.53 -14.29 6.40
CA TYR A 83 -11.89 -15.11 5.35
C TYR A 83 -10.38 -14.87 5.28
N SER A 84 -9.93 -13.62 5.34
CA SER A 84 -8.50 -13.28 5.35
C SER A 84 -7.80 -13.86 6.58
N SER A 85 -8.44 -13.83 7.75
CA SER A 85 -7.89 -14.38 8.99
C SER A 85 -7.75 -15.89 8.91
N LEU A 86 -8.71 -16.59 8.31
CA LEU A 86 -8.63 -18.04 8.10
C LEU A 86 -7.49 -18.41 7.15
N VAL A 87 -7.35 -17.70 6.03
CA VAL A 87 -6.26 -17.93 5.08
C VAL A 87 -4.90 -17.66 5.72
N ALA A 88 -4.78 -16.56 6.49
CA ALA A 88 -3.55 -16.25 7.22
C ALA A 88 -3.22 -17.32 8.27
N PHE A 89 -4.22 -17.83 8.97
CA PHE A 89 -4.03 -18.90 9.95
C PHE A 89 -3.58 -20.22 9.28
N VAL A 90 -4.19 -20.61 8.16
CA VAL A 90 -3.74 -21.80 7.41
C VAL A 90 -2.32 -21.61 6.87
N ALA A 91 -1.99 -20.43 6.33
CA ALA A 91 -0.64 -20.13 5.85
C ALA A 91 0.42 -20.24 6.96
N LEU A 92 0.07 -19.84 8.18
CA LEU A 92 0.91 -19.99 9.36
C LEU A 92 1.12 -21.45 9.77
N LEU A 93 0.09 -22.30 9.68
CA LEU A 93 0.22 -23.75 9.92
C LEU A 93 1.10 -24.45 8.87
N MET A 94 1.11 -23.95 7.63
CA MET A 94 1.94 -24.49 6.56
C MET A 94 3.41 -24.08 6.67
N GLN A 95 3.75 -23.11 7.52
CA GLN A 95 5.14 -22.69 7.72
C GLN A 95 5.87 -23.64 8.69
N PRO A 96 7.02 -24.21 8.29
CA PRO A 96 7.82 -25.06 9.17
C PRO A 96 8.22 -24.31 10.45
N GLY A 97 7.74 -24.78 11.61
CA GLY A 97 8.03 -24.19 12.91
C GLY A 97 7.14 -23.01 13.34
N GLY A 98 6.08 -22.69 12.58
CA GLY A 98 5.22 -21.51 12.84
C GLY A 98 4.51 -21.46 14.20
N LEU A 99 4.39 -22.60 14.90
CA LEU A 99 3.78 -22.70 16.24
C LEU A 99 4.73 -23.25 17.31
N SER A 100 5.99 -23.54 16.96
CA SER A 100 6.91 -24.22 17.88
C SER A 100 7.74 -23.20 18.68
N PRO A 101 7.75 -23.25 20.02
CA PRO A 101 8.65 -22.44 20.84
C PRO A 101 10.12 -22.72 20.50
N PRO A 102 11.01 -21.71 20.42
CA PRO A 102 10.86 -20.33 20.92
C PRO A 102 10.24 -19.32 19.94
N ASN A 103 9.91 -19.71 18.71
CA ASN A 103 9.36 -18.83 17.67
C ASN A 103 7.82 -18.85 17.65
N GLY A 104 7.20 -18.58 18.81
CA GLY A 104 5.74 -18.47 18.89
C GLY A 104 5.20 -17.31 18.04
N LEU A 105 3.88 -17.26 17.83
CA LEU A 105 3.19 -16.29 16.95
C LEU A 105 3.52 -14.82 17.21
N PHE A 106 3.87 -14.50 18.45
CA PHE A 106 4.18 -13.16 18.91
C PHE A 106 5.65 -13.00 19.32
N ALA A 107 6.51 -13.96 18.99
CA ALA A 107 7.94 -13.85 19.24
C ALA A 107 8.52 -12.70 18.40
N GLY A 108 9.08 -11.68 19.06
CA GLY A 108 9.65 -10.50 18.39
C GLY A 108 8.63 -9.41 18.01
N PHE A 109 7.38 -9.48 18.47
CA PHE A 109 6.38 -8.44 18.21
C PHE A 109 6.66 -7.17 19.04
N GLY A 110 7.46 -6.26 18.48
CA GLY A 110 7.78 -4.97 19.10
C GLY A 110 6.67 -3.92 18.98
N THR A 111 6.84 -2.79 19.67
CA THR A 111 5.90 -1.65 19.63
C THR A 111 5.65 -1.14 18.20
N PHE A 112 6.69 -1.11 17.36
CA PHE A 112 6.55 -0.71 15.95
C PHE A 112 5.74 -1.70 15.12
N ALA A 113 5.77 -3.00 15.43
CA ALA A 113 4.94 -3.99 14.77
C ALA A 113 3.45 -3.73 15.08
N TRP A 114 3.12 -3.51 16.35
CA TRP A 114 1.77 -3.11 16.77
C TRP A 114 1.31 -1.80 16.13
N LEU A 115 2.18 -0.78 16.08
CA LEU A 115 1.85 0.50 15.46
C LEU A 115 1.59 0.35 13.95
N SER A 116 2.42 -0.43 13.25
CA SER A 116 2.24 -0.71 11.83
C SER A 116 0.96 -1.49 11.55
N ALA A 117 0.64 -2.51 12.37
CA ALA A 117 -0.61 -3.26 12.28
C ALA A 117 -1.84 -2.37 12.50
N PHE A 118 -1.78 -1.47 13.50
CA PHE A 118 -2.85 -0.51 13.75
C PHE A 118 -3.05 0.44 12.55
N TRP A 119 -1.97 0.99 12.01
CA TRP A 119 -2.04 1.89 10.85
C TRP A 119 -2.56 1.19 9.60
N GLN A 120 -2.17 -0.06 9.37
CA GLN A 120 -2.67 -0.89 8.26
C GLN A 120 -4.16 -1.19 8.41
N ALA A 121 -4.63 -1.53 9.62
CA ALA A 121 -6.04 -1.76 9.89
C ALA A 121 -6.87 -0.48 9.66
N LEU A 122 -6.39 0.67 10.15
CA LEU A 122 -7.02 1.96 9.92
C LEU A 122 -7.09 2.30 8.42
N GLY A 123 -6.00 2.09 7.69
CA GLY A 123 -5.95 2.27 6.24
C GLY A 123 -6.97 1.41 5.49
N GLY A 124 -7.14 0.15 5.88
CA GLY A 124 -8.14 -0.75 5.30
C GLY A 124 -9.58 -0.26 5.50
N ILE A 125 -9.91 0.25 6.69
CA ILE A 125 -11.23 0.81 6.99
C ILE A 125 -11.47 2.09 6.18
N ILE A 126 -10.49 3.00 6.12
CA ILE A 126 -10.58 4.25 5.33
C ILE A 126 -10.81 3.94 3.85
N VAL A 127 -10.10 2.94 3.32
CA VAL A 127 -10.29 2.48 1.93
C VAL A 127 -11.71 1.96 1.71
N ALA A 128 -12.25 1.15 2.61
CA ALA A 128 -13.61 0.61 2.47
C ALA A 128 -14.67 1.72 2.49
N VAL A 129 -14.51 2.70 3.39
CA VAL A 129 -15.35 3.90 3.45
C VAL A 129 -15.22 4.71 2.16
N THR A 130 -14.01 4.94 1.68
CA THR A 130 -13.77 5.68 0.44
C THR A 130 -14.44 5.02 -0.75
N ILE A 131 -14.42 3.68 -0.87
CA ILE A 131 -15.09 2.97 -1.97
C ILE A 131 -16.63 3.03 -1.85
N LYS A 132 -17.17 3.19 -0.63
CA LYS A 132 -18.60 3.37 -0.44
C LYS A 132 -19.07 4.77 -0.86
N TYR A 133 -18.32 5.80 -0.46
CA TYR A 133 -18.72 7.19 -0.66
C TYR A 133 -18.14 7.83 -1.93
N ALA A 134 -17.09 7.24 -2.50
CA ALA A 134 -16.44 7.65 -3.74
C ALA A 134 -16.28 6.44 -4.68
N ASP A 135 -15.82 6.69 -5.90
CA ASP A 135 -15.55 5.64 -6.88
C ASP A 135 -14.13 5.08 -6.72
N ASN A 136 -13.96 3.79 -7.05
CA ASN A 136 -12.65 3.12 -6.96
C ASN A 136 -11.59 3.77 -7.88
N ILE A 137 -12.01 4.47 -8.94
CA ILE A 137 -11.12 5.26 -9.80
C ILE A 137 -10.55 6.47 -9.07
N LEU A 138 -11.39 7.20 -8.32
CA LEU A 138 -10.96 8.39 -7.59
C LEU A 138 -9.99 8.04 -6.45
N ARG A 139 -10.18 6.89 -5.82
CA ARG A 139 -9.21 6.31 -4.87
C ARG A 139 -7.83 6.11 -5.52
N GLY A 140 -7.80 5.61 -6.76
CA GLY A 140 -6.55 5.41 -7.52
C GLY A 140 -5.81 6.73 -7.76
N PHE A 141 -6.52 7.79 -8.17
CA PHE A 141 -5.94 9.12 -8.34
C PHE A 141 -5.45 9.72 -7.02
N ALA A 142 -6.23 9.59 -5.95
CA ALA A 142 -5.83 10.08 -4.63
C ALA A 142 -4.54 9.42 -4.13
N GLN A 143 -4.40 8.10 -4.34
CA GLN A 143 -3.16 7.38 -4.00
C GLN A 143 -1.97 7.87 -4.84
N ALA A 144 -2.16 8.10 -6.15
CA ALA A 144 -1.10 8.62 -7.00
C ALA A 144 -0.64 10.04 -6.56
N LEU A 145 -1.58 10.92 -6.25
CA LEU A 145 -1.29 12.25 -5.70
C LEU A 145 -0.58 12.18 -4.35
N ALA A 146 -0.99 11.25 -3.47
CA ALA A 146 -0.33 11.03 -2.19
C ALA A 146 1.15 10.62 -2.35
N ILE A 147 1.48 9.81 -3.36
CA ILE A 147 2.87 9.45 -3.68
C ILE A 147 3.67 10.69 -4.12
N ILE A 148 3.09 11.55 -4.95
CA ILE A 148 3.73 12.80 -5.40
C ILE A 148 4.02 13.71 -4.21
N VAL A 149 3.02 13.97 -3.38
CA VAL A 149 3.16 14.81 -2.18
C VAL A 149 4.16 14.21 -1.20
N GLY A 150 4.12 12.90 -0.99
CA GLY A 150 5.10 12.20 -0.14
C GLY A 150 6.53 12.33 -0.66
N SER A 151 6.71 12.24 -1.98
CA SER A 151 8.01 12.41 -2.61
C SER A 151 8.53 13.86 -2.50
N LEU A 152 7.66 14.86 -2.65
CA LEU A 152 8.00 16.26 -2.43
C LEU A 152 8.38 16.52 -0.97
N GLY A 153 7.61 15.99 -0.02
CA GLY A 153 7.94 16.06 1.40
C GLY A 153 9.31 15.44 1.69
N SER A 154 9.60 14.28 1.10
CA SER A 154 10.91 13.62 1.25
C SER A 154 12.06 14.44 0.66
N CYS A 155 11.85 15.09 -0.49
CA CYS A 155 12.82 16.00 -1.09
C CYS A 155 13.15 17.18 -0.17
N LEU A 156 12.14 17.77 0.47
CA LEU A 156 12.30 18.95 1.32
C LEU A 156 12.91 18.63 2.69
N LEU A 157 12.51 17.51 3.31
CA LEU A 157 12.94 17.12 4.65
C LEU A 157 14.27 16.34 4.67
N PHE A 158 14.54 15.53 3.66
CA PHE A 158 15.68 14.61 3.62
C PHE A 158 16.67 14.89 2.47
N GLY A 159 16.42 15.91 1.64
CA GLY A 159 17.33 16.29 0.56
C GLY A 159 17.44 15.26 -0.57
N PHE A 160 16.36 14.50 -0.85
CA PHE A 160 16.35 13.48 -1.88
C PHE A 160 16.53 14.07 -3.29
N VAL A 161 17.49 13.55 -4.07
CA VAL A 161 17.74 14.01 -5.44
C VAL A 161 16.67 13.47 -6.37
N ILE A 162 15.88 14.36 -6.97
CA ILE A 162 14.80 13.99 -7.89
C ILE A 162 15.39 13.58 -9.26
N THR A 163 15.11 12.35 -9.69
CA THR A 163 15.49 11.83 -11.01
C THR A 163 14.60 12.43 -12.12
N PRO A 164 15.12 12.74 -13.33
CA PRO A 164 14.29 13.23 -14.44
C PRO A 164 13.13 12.29 -14.82
N SER A 165 13.31 10.97 -14.72
CA SER A 165 12.24 9.99 -14.94
C SER A 165 11.09 10.12 -13.95
N PHE A 166 11.37 10.55 -12.71
CA PHE A 166 10.35 10.83 -11.71
C PHE A 166 9.55 12.07 -12.10
N VAL A 167 10.21 13.15 -12.53
CA VAL A 167 9.53 14.38 -12.99
C VAL A 167 8.59 14.09 -14.17
N LEU A 168 9.04 13.28 -15.13
CA LEU A 168 8.20 12.81 -16.23
C LEU A 168 6.97 12.02 -15.72
N GLY A 169 7.16 11.10 -14.77
CA GLY A 169 6.08 10.35 -14.15
C GLY A 169 5.06 11.25 -13.44
N VAL A 170 5.54 12.23 -12.65
CA VAL A 170 4.68 13.21 -11.96
C VAL A 170 3.91 14.06 -12.97
N GLY A 171 4.56 14.55 -14.02
CA GLY A 171 3.90 15.31 -15.09
C GLY A 171 2.77 14.53 -15.76
N LEU A 172 2.99 13.23 -16.02
CA LEU A 172 1.99 12.35 -16.60
C LEU A 172 0.79 12.10 -15.66
N VAL A 173 1.03 11.93 -14.37
CA VAL A 173 -0.05 11.80 -13.37
C VAL A 173 -0.86 13.09 -13.27
N ILE A 174 -0.21 14.26 -13.24
CA ILE A 174 -0.88 15.56 -13.21
C ILE A 174 -1.75 15.74 -14.47
N ALA A 175 -1.21 15.44 -15.65
CA ALA A 175 -1.96 15.49 -16.90
C ALA A 175 -3.18 14.56 -16.89
N ALA A 176 -3.04 13.34 -16.36
CA ALA A 176 -4.15 12.39 -16.23
C ALA A 176 -5.26 12.91 -15.30
N VAL A 177 -4.90 13.52 -14.16
CA VAL A 177 -5.88 14.12 -13.23
C VAL A 177 -6.64 15.27 -13.88
N PHE A 178 -5.94 16.18 -14.58
CA PHE A 178 -6.60 17.27 -15.31
C PHE A 178 -7.51 16.75 -16.43
N MET A 179 -7.08 15.72 -17.16
CA MET A 179 -7.89 15.13 -18.23
C MET A 179 -9.14 14.40 -17.68
N TYR A 180 -9.03 13.74 -16.53
CA TYR A 180 -10.18 13.12 -15.87
C TYR A 180 -11.17 14.17 -15.35
N GLY A 181 -10.67 15.23 -14.71
CA GLY A 181 -11.48 16.34 -14.22
C GLY A 181 -12.18 17.12 -15.33
N ALA A 182 -11.50 17.35 -16.46
CA ALA A 182 -12.07 18.06 -17.62
C ALA A 182 -13.22 17.29 -18.29
N LYS A 183 -13.17 15.94 -18.32
CA LYS A 183 -14.26 15.11 -18.84
C LYS A 183 -15.42 14.93 -17.85
N ALA A 184 -15.18 15.12 -16.54
CA ALA A 184 -16.23 15.03 -15.53
C ALA A 184 -17.25 16.18 -15.60
N GLN A 185 -16.99 17.25 -16.36
CA GLN A 185 -17.91 18.40 -16.50
C GLN A 185 -19.08 18.21 -17.49
N THR A 186 -19.28 17.04 -18.12
CA THR A 186 -20.52 16.71 -18.87
C THR A 186 -20.72 15.18 -18.90
N PRO A 187 -21.86 14.57 -18.47
CA PRO A 187 -23.25 15.03 -18.48
C PRO A 187 -24.05 14.71 -17.20
N MET A 188 -23.54 14.98 -15.99
CA MET A 188 -24.38 14.88 -14.77
C MET A 188 -25.44 16.00 -14.66
N GLU A 189 -25.33 17.05 -15.48
CA GLU A 189 -26.41 18.01 -15.69
C GLU A 189 -27.61 17.41 -16.43
N LEU A 190 -27.47 16.32 -17.19
CA LEU A 190 -28.61 15.72 -17.88
C LEU A 190 -29.47 14.82 -16.96
N CYS A 191 -28.88 14.28 -15.90
CA CYS A 191 -29.63 13.52 -14.89
C CYS A 191 -30.23 14.44 -13.80
N CYS A 192 -29.71 15.67 -13.69
CA CYS A 192 -30.24 16.76 -12.87
C CYS A 192 -31.02 17.81 -13.69
N ALA A 193 -31.62 17.43 -14.82
CA ALA A 193 -32.80 18.17 -15.26
C ALA A 193 -33.87 17.97 -14.16
N PRO A 194 -34.47 19.04 -13.63
CA PRO A 194 -35.40 18.96 -12.52
C PRO A 194 -36.58 18.05 -12.89
N ARG A 195 -36.62 16.87 -12.29
CA ARG A 195 -37.76 15.94 -12.39
C ARG A 195 -38.90 16.38 -11.46
N ASP A 196 -38.99 17.69 -11.17
CA ASP A 196 -39.99 18.30 -10.28
C ASP A 196 -41.10 19.05 -11.03
N GLU A 197 -40.98 19.30 -12.35
CA GLU A 197 -42.06 19.97 -13.12
C GLU A 197 -43.05 18.99 -13.79
N ALA A 198 -42.74 17.68 -13.83
CA ALA A 198 -43.61 16.68 -14.45
C ALA A 198 -44.71 16.12 -13.52
N GLU A 199 -44.52 16.15 -12.20
CA GLU A 199 -45.57 15.70 -11.26
C GLU A 199 -46.58 16.80 -10.90
N SER A 200 -46.25 18.08 -11.05
CA SER A 200 -47.19 19.17 -10.74
C SER A 200 -48.28 19.36 -11.82
N LYS A 201 -48.03 18.95 -13.07
CA LYS A 201 -49.02 19.08 -14.17
C LYS A 201 -49.97 17.89 -14.34
N VAL A 202 -49.71 16.76 -13.70
CA VAL A 202 -50.59 15.56 -13.78
C VAL A 202 -51.72 15.61 -12.73
N SER A 203 -51.59 16.42 -11.67
CA SER A 203 -52.60 16.52 -10.61
C SER A 203 -53.73 17.54 -10.87
N ILE A 204 -53.69 18.31 -11.97
CA ILE A 204 -54.71 19.34 -12.29
C ILE A 204 -55.49 19.03 -13.57
N LEU A 205 -55.94 17.79 -13.73
CA LEU A 205 -57.00 17.45 -14.68
C LEU A 205 -58.28 17.11 -13.90
N PRO A 206 -59.29 18.00 -13.86
CA PRO A 206 -60.57 17.69 -13.24
C PRO A 206 -61.29 16.63 -14.07
N ALA A 207 -61.68 15.54 -13.41
CA ALA A 207 -62.60 14.56 -13.95
C ALA A 207 -63.94 15.25 -14.29
N LYS A 208 -64.37 15.14 -15.54
CA LYS A 208 -65.70 15.51 -16.00
C LYS A 208 -66.29 14.36 -16.79
#